data_AF-A0A171DLV6-F1
#
_entry.id   AF-A0A171DLV6-F1
#
_cell.length_a   1.000
_cell.length_b   1.000
_cell.length_c   1.000
_cell.angle_alpha   90.00
_cell.angle_beta   90.00
_cell.angle_gamma   90.00
#
_symmetry.space_group_name_H-M   'P 1'
#
loop_
_entity.id
_entity.type
_entity.pdbx_description
1 polymer ?
#
loop_
_entity_poly.entity_id
_entity_poly.type
_entity_poly.pdbx_seq_one_letter_code
_entity_poly.pdbx_strand_id
1 'polypeptide(L)'
;MDSYGDLPFPRTDLALNAMRFARGIEDPAIFNHSMRTYLYGRFIGEEQGLRPGRDYDDELLFLGCVLHDVGLSDEGNGGRRFELDGADLAAGFLREQGVASDRVEVVWDAVALHLCYDIALHKRPEIALVTAGAGFDLGPGGPYSLPDGYADRVHAVLPRLHAAAVLYDAIVGQAAGNPHKAPPYTMPGELLRQRTGEEWPTWHGLMTQEPSWHDYDGYRPQRDPRWIQSAWRKRAATGAATAAPLPPFRTSTAKARSPR
;
A
#
# COMPACT_ATOMS: atom_id res chain seq x y z
N MET A 1 -10.87 -27.99 5.69
CA MET A 1 -10.52 -28.20 4.27
C MET A 1 -11.85 -28.24 3.53
N ASP A 2 -12.37 -27.19 2.88
CA ASP A 2 -11.75 -26.09 2.16
C ASP A 2 -12.61 -24.82 2.39
N SER A 3 -12.20 -23.90 3.26
CA SER A 3 -13.07 -22.79 3.70
C SER A 3 -13.20 -21.66 2.68
N TYR A 4 -12.44 -21.72 1.57
CA TYR A 4 -12.38 -20.66 0.57
C TYR A 4 -13.01 -21.01 -0.78
N GLY A 5 -13.69 -22.17 -0.87
CA GLY A 5 -14.30 -22.64 -2.12
C GLY A 5 -13.29 -22.75 -3.27
N ASP A 6 -13.73 -22.37 -4.47
CA ASP A 6 -12.94 -22.41 -5.72
C ASP A 6 -12.05 -21.17 -5.95
N LEU A 7 -11.81 -20.34 -4.92
CA LEU A 7 -10.98 -19.15 -5.06
C LEU A 7 -9.49 -19.52 -5.29
N PRO A 8 -8.79 -18.83 -6.23
CA PRO A 8 -7.47 -19.24 -6.73
C PRO A 8 -6.30 -18.85 -5.81
N PHE A 9 -6.39 -19.18 -4.52
CA PHE A 9 -5.29 -18.95 -3.58
C PHE A 9 -4.17 -19.99 -3.75
N PRO A 10 -2.88 -19.60 -3.64
CA PRO A 10 -1.79 -20.56 -3.63
C PRO A 10 -1.92 -21.50 -2.43
N ARG A 11 -1.63 -22.79 -2.64
CA ARG A 11 -1.77 -23.85 -1.63
C ARG A 11 -0.44 -24.49 -1.25
N THR A 12 0.67 -23.79 -1.48
CA THR A 12 2.00 -24.22 -1.01
C THR A 12 2.05 -24.17 0.52
N ASP A 13 2.97 -24.93 1.11
CA ASP A 13 3.15 -24.92 2.57
C ASP A 13 3.48 -23.51 3.09
N LEU A 14 4.29 -22.76 2.35
CA LEU A 14 4.65 -21.39 2.66
C LEU A 14 3.43 -20.46 2.65
N ALA A 15 2.60 -20.52 1.60
CA ALA A 15 1.37 -19.73 1.51
C ALA A 15 0.38 -20.06 2.65
N LEU A 16 0.23 -21.35 2.96
CA LEU A 16 -0.64 -21.80 4.06
C LEU A 16 -0.09 -21.38 5.44
N ASN A 17 1.23 -21.39 5.62
CA ASN A 17 1.89 -20.89 6.83
C ASN A 17 1.67 -19.38 6.99
N ALA A 18 1.88 -18.59 5.93
CA ALA A 18 1.67 -17.15 5.94
C ALA A 18 0.22 -16.78 6.24
N MET A 19 -0.73 -17.51 5.65
CA MET A 19 -2.16 -17.32 5.91
C MET A 19 -2.52 -17.63 7.37
N ARG A 20 -1.97 -18.69 7.95
CA ARG A 20 -2.17 -19.02 9.37
C ARG A 20 -1.55 -17.97 10.29
N PHE A 21 -0.37 -17.50 9.95
CA PHE A 21 0.33 -16.46 10.70
C PHE A 21 -0.48 -15.16 10.72
N ALA A 22 -0.81 -14.60 9.55
CA ALA A 22 -1.60 -13.36 9.44
C ALA A 22 -2.97 -13.48 10.14
N ARG A 23 -3.71 -14.57 9.89
CA ARG A 23 -5.00 -14.83 10.55
C ARG A 23 -4.88 -14.92 12.08
N GLY A 24 -3.75 -15.36 12.60
CA GLY A 24 -3.52 -15.53 14.04
C GLY A 24 -3.32 -14.22 14.78
N ILE A 25 -2.89 -13.16 14.07
CA ILE A 25 -2.46 -11.89 14.67
C ILE A 25 -3.32 -10.69 14.25
N GLU A 26 -3.93 -10.73 13.06
CA GLU A 26 -4.72 -9.63 12.53
C GLU A 26 -6.19 -9.67 13.00
N ASP A 27 -6.83 -8.50 13.04
CA ASP A 27 -8.29 -8.41 13.12
C ASP A 27 -8.93 -9.14 11.91
N PRO A 28 -10.02 -9.91 12.10
CA PRO A 28 -10.67 -10.64 11.00
C PRO A 28 -11.05 -9.79 9.78
N ALA A 29 -11.41 -8.52 9.97
CA ALA A 29 -11.73 -7.61 8.88
C ALA A 29 -10.49 -7.25 8.05
N ILE A 30 -9.35 -7.05 8.72
CA ILE A 30 -8.04 -6.76 8.11
C ILE A 30 -7.53 -8.00 7.38
N PHE A 31 -7.56 -9.17 8.02
CA PHE A 31 -7.18 -10.42 7.36
C PHE A 31 -8.02 -10.69 6.10
N ASN A 32 -9.34 -10.49 6.17
CA ASN A 32 -10.20 -10.67 5.01
C ASN A 32 -9.89 -9.63 3.91
N HIS A 33 -9.54 -8.39 4.28
CA HIS A 33 -9.04 -7.39 3.34
C HIS A 33 -7.77 -7.88 2.64
N SER A 34 -6.75 -8.29 3.37
CA SER A 34 -5.49 -8.86 2.84
C SER A 34 -5.72 -10.02 1.86
N MET A 35 -6.68 -10.90 2.16
CA MET A 35 -7.06 -12.00 1.25
C MET A 35 -7.78 -11.50 -0.01
N ARG A 36 -8.67 -10.50 0.08
CA ARG A 36 -9.34 -9.90 -1.08
C ARG A 36 -8.38 -9.09 -1.95
N THR A 37 -7.42 -8.40 -1.33
CA THR A 37 -6.31 -7.68 -1.99
C THR A 37 -5.59 -8.55 -3.00
N TYR A 38 -5.30 -9.81 -2.67
CA TYR A 38 -4.70 -10.75 -3.62
C TYR A 38 -5.60 -11.02 -4.85
N LEU A 39 -6.89 -11.28 -4.62
CA LEU A 39 -7.83 -11.58 -5.70
C LEU A 39 -8.00 -10.40 -6.66
N TYR A 40 -8.12 -9.18 -6.12
CA TYR A 40 -8.25 -7.98 -6.93
C TYR A 40 -6.93 -7.57 -7.59
N GLY A 41 -5.80 -7.76 -6.91
CA GLY A 41 -4.47 -7.59 -7.50
C GLY A 41 -4.30 -8.49 -8.72
N ARG A 42 -4.66 -9.78 -8.61
CA ARG A 42 -4.65 -10.71 -9.75
C ARG A 42 -5.58 -10.29 -10.88
N PHE A 43 -6.82 -9.93 -10.57
CA PHE A 43 -7.77 -9.43 -11.56
C PHE A 43 -7.21 -8.22 -12.33
N ILE A 44 -6.66 -7.23 -11.63
CA ILE A 44 -6.05 -6.04 -12.25
C ILE A 44 -4.84 -6.44 -13.11
N GLY A 45 -4.01 -7.37 -12.65
CA GLY A 45 -2.90 -7.89 -13.43
C GLY A 45 -3.38 -8.53 -14.73
N GLU A 46 -4.44 -9.35 -14.67
CA GLU A 46 -5.02 -10.02 -15.82
C GLU A 46 -5.57 -9.03 -16.87
N GLU A 47 -6.29 -7.99 -16.42
CA GLU A 47 -6.79 -6.87 -17.24
C GLU A 47 -5.66 -6.09 -17.92
N GLN A 48 -4.50 -6.01 -17.26
CA GLN A 48 -3.29 -5.39 -17.82
C GLN A 48 -2.45 -6.35 -18.66
N GLY A 49 -2.94 -7.57 -18.92
CA GLY A 49 -2.26 -8.57 -19.73
C GLY A 49 -1.11 -9.28 -19.02
N LEU A 50 -0.91 -9.06 -17.72
CA LEU A 50 0.07 -9.78 -16.89
C LEU A 50 -0.44 -11.18 -16.58
N ARG A 51 0.48 -12.14 -16.47
CA ARG A 51 0.18 -13.54 -16.18
C ARG A 51 1.12 -14.08 -15.09
N PRO A 52 0.58 -14.73 -14.04
CA PRO A 52 1.42 -15.37 -13.03
C PRO A 52 2.31 -16.45 -13.64
N GLY A 53 3.54 -16.58 -13.13
CA GLY A 53 4.58 -17.48 -13.64
C GLY A 53 5.26 -17.02 -14.93
N ARG A 54 4.71 -16.03 -15.64
CA ARG A 54 5.33 -15.40 -16.81
C ARG A 54 5.91 -14.03 -16.47
N ASP A 55 5.07 -13.16 -15.90
CA ASP A 55 5.43 -11.76 -15.66
C ASP A 55 5.75 -11.48 -14.18
N TYR A 56 5.23 -12.33 -13.27
CA TYR A 56 5.43 -12.20 -11.83
C TYR A 56 5.28 -13.54 -11.12
N ASP A 57 5.87 -13.65 -9.92
CA ASP A 57 5.69 -14.81 -9.05
C ASP A 57 4.38 -14.70 -8.26
N ASP A 58 3.46 -15.64 -8.48
CA ASP A 58 2.11 -15.64 -7.89
C ASP A 58 2.14 -15.86 -6.38
N GLU A 59 3.10 -16.65 -5.88
CA GLU A 59 3.28 -16.88 -4.45
C GLU A 59 3.83 -15.63 -3.78
N LEU A 60 4.78 -14.91 -4.39
CA LEU A 60 5.27 -13.64 -3.84
C LEU A 60 4.20 -12.54 -3.85
N LEU A 61 3.35 -12.47 -4.87
CA LEU A 61 2.18 -11.60 -4.85
C LEU A 61 1.25 -11.96 -3.68
N PHE A 62 0.94 -13.25 -3.51
CA PHE A 62 0.11 -13.72 -2.41
C PHE A 62 0.70 -13.39 -1.03
N LEU A 63 2.00 -13.65 -0.84
CA LEU A 63 2.71 -13.35 0.40
C LEU A 63 2.73 -11.85 0.69
N GLY A 64 2.96 -11.02 -0.32
CA GLY A 64 2.85 -9.57 -0.20
C GLY A 64 1.45 -9.14 0.26
N CYS A 65 0.40 -9.65 -0.38
CA CYS A 65 -0.98 -9.30 -0.03
C CYS A 65 -1.39 -9.78 1.37
N VAL A 66 -1.12 -11.05 1.71
CA VAL A 66 -1.56 -11.64 2.99
C VAL A 66 -0.80 -11.09 4.18
N LEU A 67 0.37 -10.47 3.96
CA LEU A 67 1.22 -9.92 5.01
C LEU A 67 1.27 -8.38 5.04
N HIS A 68 0.60 -7.65 4.13
CA HIS A 68 0.83 -6.20 4.02
C HIS A 68 0.35 -5.37 5.21
N ASP A 69 -0.64 -5.86 5.95
CA ASP A 69 -1.24 -5.18 7.10
C ASP A 69 -0.84 -5.78 8.46
N VAL A 70 0.10 -6.75 8.51
CA VAL A 70 0.52 -7.36 9.78
C VAL A 70 1.17 -6.36 10.74
N GLY A 71 1.60 -5.20 10.24
CA GLY A 71 2.04 -4.06 11.07
C GLY A 71 0.93 -3.45 11.93
N LEU A 72 -0.34 -3.75 11.63
CA LEU A 72 -1.50 -3.33 12.42
C LEU A 72 -1.81 -4.28 13.59
N SER A 73 -1.13 -5.43 13.71
CA SER A 73 -1.26 -6.33 14.86
C SER A 73 -0.47 -5.84 16.08
N ASP A 74 -0.69 -6.47 17.24
CA ASP A 74 0.10 -6.18 18.45
C ASP A 74 1.59 -6.52 18.26
N GLU A 75 1.90 -7.62 17.58
CA GLU A 75 3.26 -8.06 17.23
C GLU A 75 3.93 -7.12 16.22
N GLY A 76 3.16 -6.55 15.30
CA GLY A 76 3.61 -5.60 14.29
C GLY A 76 3.63 -4.14 14.76
N ASN A 77 3.13 -3.84 15.97
CA ASN A 77 3.03 -2.47 16.48
C ASN A 77 4.36 -1.95 17.05
N GLY A 78 5.36 -1.80 16.17
CA GLY A 78 6.66 -1.24 16.50
C GLY A 78 6.70 0.29 16.58
N GLY A 79 7.92 0.83 16.45
CA GLY A 79 8.21 2.25 16.62
C GLY A 79 8.04 3.12 15.37
N ARG A 80 7.64 2.55 14.22
CA ARG A 80 7.58 3.25 12.93
C ARG A 80 6.18 3.14 12.33
N ARG A 81 5.98 3.73 11.15
CA ARG A 81 4.72 3.57 10.40
C ARG A 81 4.41 2.07 10.19
N PHE A 82 3.13 1.72 10.25
CA PHE A 82 2.71 0.31 10.27
C PHE A 82 3.18 -0.46 9.04
N GLU A 83 3.25 0.16 7.86
CA GLU A 83 3.74 -0.47 6.64
C GLU A 83 5.23 -0.83 6.72
N LEU A 84 6.03 -0.11 7.52
CA LEU A 84 7.46 -0.43 7.72
C LEU A 84 7.65 -1.49 8.80
N ASP A 85 6.93 -1.38 9.91
CA ASP A 85 6.99 -2.40 10.95
C ASP A 85 6.43 -3.74 10.45
N GLY A 86 5.34 -3.70 9.67
CA GLY A 86 4.77 -4.85 8.99
C GLY A 86 5.71 -5.47 7.96
N ALA A 87 6.44 -4.65 7.18
CA ALA A 87 7.43 -5.17 6.23
C ALA A 87 8.57 -5.92 6.94
N ASP A 88 9.07 -5.38 8.05
CA ASP A 88 10.10 -6.03 8.86
C ASP A 88 9.59 -7.32 9.51
N LEU A 89 8.36 -7.32 10.04
CA LEU A 89 7.72 -8.50 10.60
C LEU A 89 7.53 -9.60 9.55
N ALA A 90 6.99 -9.24 8.37
CA ALA A 90 6.83 -10.15 7.25
C ALA A 90 8.18 -10.73 6.80
N ALA A 91 9.23 -9.91 6.70
CA ALA A 91 10.56 -10.37 6.33
C ALA A 91 11.20 -11.29 7.39
N GLY A 92 10.97 -11.02 8.68
CA GLY A 92 11.36 -11.92 9.77
C GLY A 92 10.72 -13.29 9.63
N PHE A 93 9.38 -13.32 9.51
CA PHE A 93 8.61 -14.53 9.31
C PHE A 93 9.10 -15.33 8.09
N LEU A 94 9.28 -14.69 6.93
CA LEU A 94 9.70 -15.40 5.71
C LEU A 94 11.12 -15.96 5.81
N ARG A 95 12.05 -15.27 6.48
CA ARG A 95 13.40 -15.81 6.73
C ARG A 95 13.36 -17.06 7.61
N GLU A 96 12.52 -17.08 8.62
CA GLU A 96 12.31 -18.27 9.47
C GLU A 96 11.70 -19.44 8.69
N GLN A 97 10.89 -19.15 7.66
CA GLN A 97 10.38 -20.15 6.72
C GLN A 97 11.42 -20.60 5.67
N GLY A 98 12.65 -20.09 5.72
CA GLY A 98 13.74 -20.47 4.80
C GLY A 98 13.64 -19.84 3.41
N VAL A 99 12.88 -18.75 3.25
CA VAL A 99 12.75 -18.04 1.98
C VAL A 99 14.05 -17.30 1.64
N ALA A 100 14.49 -17.40 0.39
CA ALA A 100 15.70 -16.74 -0.11
C ALA A 100 15.62 -15.21 0.04
N SER A 101 16.76 -14.57 0.31
CA SER A 101 16.81 -13.14 0.66
C SER A 101 16.25 -12.22 -0.43
N ASP A 102 16.51 -12.53 -1.70
CA ASP A 102 16.00 -11.78 -2.85
C ASP A 102 14.47 -11.84 -2.96
N ARG A 103 13.86 -12.99 -2.62
CA ARG A 103 12.40 -13.15 -2.55
C ARG A 103 11.82 -12.41 -1.35
N VAL A 104 12.50 -12.45 -0.20
CA VAL A 104 12.11 -11.69 1.00
C VAL A 104 12.11 -10.19 0.72
N GLU A 105 13.10 -9.68 0.00
CA GLU A 105 13.17 -8.26 -0.40
C GLU A 105 11.98 -7.83 -1.27
N VAL A 106 11.50 -8.70 -2.18
CA VAL A 106 10.31 -8.41 -2.99
C VAL A 106 9.07 -8.24 -2.11
N VAL A 107 8.87 -9.14 -1.15
CA VAL A 107 7.73 -9.06 -0.22
C VAL A 107 7.87 -7.85 0.68
N TRP A 108 9.07 -7.59 1.22
CA TRP A 108 9.34 -6.41 2.04
C TRP A 108 9.01 -5.12 1.27
N ASP A 109 9.49 -4.98 0.02
CA ASP A 109 9.17 -3.82 -0.83
C ASP A 109 7.66 -3.71 -1.11
N ALA A 110 6.98 -4.83 -1.33
CA ALA A 110 5.52 -4.88 -1.52
C ALA A 110 4.80 -4.30 -0.31
N VAL A 111 5.15 -4.77 0.89
CA VAL A 111 4.53 -4.33 2.14
C VAL A 111 4.92 -2.87 2.46
N ALA A 112 6.19 -2.49 2.36
CA ALA A 112 6.64 -1.15 2.72
C ALA A 112 6.09 -0.05 1.78
N LEU A 113 5.77 -0.39 0.53
CA LEU A 113 5.35 0.56 -0.50
C LEU A 113 3.85 0.52 -0.82
N HIS A 114 3.04 -0.32 -0.16
CA HIS A 114 1.65 -0.53 -0.56
C HIS A 114 0.76 0.73 -0.45
N LEU A 115 1.19 1.74 0.32
CA LEU A 115 0.54 3.05 0.43
C LEU A 115 1.09 4.11 -0.52
N CYS A 116 2.21 3.80 -1.19
CA CYS A 116 2.96 4.70 -2.07
C CYS A 116 2.65 4.39 -3.53
N TYR A 117 1.37 4.51 -3.92
CA TYR A 117 0.85 4.04 -5.22
C TYR A 117 1.74 4.38 -6.41
N ASP A 118 2.07 5.66 -6.62
CA ASP A 118 2.87 6.10 -7.76
C ASP A 118 4.27 5.48 -7.79
N ILE A 119 4.89 5.24 -6.63
CA ILE A 119 6.21 4.60 -6.55
C ILE A 119 6.09 3.11 -6.83
N ALA A 120 5.10 2.45 -6.22
CA ALA A 120 4.87 1.01 -6.37
C ALA A 120 4.62 0.62 -7.84
N LEU A 121 3.92 1.46 -8.61
CA LEU A 121 3.68 1.25 -10.05
C LEU A 121 4.96 1.14 -10.89
N HIS A 122 6.08 1.70 -10.42
CA HIS A 122 7.37 1.68 -11.11
C HIS A 122 8.30 0.55 -10.63
N LYS A 123 7.82 -0.31 -9.73
CA LYS A 123 8.56 -1.44 -9.17
C LYS A 123 8.17 -2.73 -9.89
N ARG A 124 8.61 -3.88 -9.36
CA ARG A 124 8.25 -5.19 -9.91
C ARG A 124 6.73 -5.39 -9.87
N PRO A 125 6.15 -6.22 -10.76
CA PRO A 125 4.71 -6.38 -10.79
C PRO A 125 4.13 -6.93 -9.49
N GLU A 126 4.84 -7.79 -8.74
CA GLU A 126 4.35 -8.25 -7.43
C GLU A 126 4.06 -7.07 -6.49
N ILE A 127 5.01 -6.12 -6.38
CA ILE A 127 4.92 -4.91 -5.55
C ILE A 127 3.77 -4.02 -6.01
N ALA A 128 3.68 -3.85 -7.32
CA ALA A 128 2.70 -2.97 -7.94
C ALA A 128 1.26 -3.52 -7.81
N LEU A 129 1.10 -4.84 -7.91
CA LEU A 129 -0.19 -5.53 -7.81
C LEU A 129 -0.70 -5.64 -6.37
N VAL A 130 0.16 -5.75 -5.35
CA VAL A 130 -0.25 -5.62 -3.93
C VAL A 130 -0.91 -4.27 -3.70
N THR A 131 -0.24 -3.19 -4.12
CA THR A 131 -0.72 -1.81 -3.99
C THR A 131 -2.03 -1.59 -4.74
N ALA A 132 -2.12 -2.09 -5.98
CA ALA A 132 -3.32 -1.96 -6.78
C ALA A 132 -4.51 -2.76 -6.20
N GLY A 133 -4.27 -3.97 -5.71
CA GLY A 133 -5.29 -4.80 -5.09
C GLY A 133 -5.83 -4.19 -3.79
N ALA A 134 -4.95 -3.63 -2.95
CA ALA A 134 -5.33 -3.02 -1.67
C ALA A 134 -6.18 -1.76 -1.91
N GLY A 135 -5.73 -0.92 -2.85
CA GLY A 135 -6.50 0.25 -3.28
C GLY A 135 -7.86 -0.11 -3.87
N PHE A 136 -7.96 -1.22 -4.62
CA PHE A 136 -9.22 -1.66 -5.22
C PHE A 136 -10.23 -2.17 -4.18
N ASP A 137 -9.79 -2.83 -3.10
CA ASP A 137 -10.71 -3.30 -2.05
C ASP A 137 -11.29 -2.17 -1.19
N LEU A 138 -10.60 -1.02 -1.08
CA LEU A 138 -10.97 0.08 -0.18
C LEU A 138 -11.47 1.33 -0.92
N GLY A 139 -11.08 1.53 -2.18
CA GLY A 139 -11.34 2.73 -2.96
C GLY A 139 -12.20 2.49 -4.20
N PRO A 140 -12.56 3.56 -4.93
CA PRO A 140 -13.26 3.42 -6.21
C PRO A 140 -12.39 2.59 -7.16
N GLY A 141 -12.99 1.54 -7.76
CA GLY A 141 -12.33 0.41 -8.44
C GLY A 141 -11.54 0.71 -9.71
N GLY A 142 -10.74 1.78 -9.74
CA GLY A 142 -9.93 2.15 -10.90
C GLY A 142 -10.75 2.22 -12.20
N PRO A 143 -10.12 2.03 -13.36
CA PRO A 143 -10.83 1.97 -14.64
C PRO A 143 -11.46 0.60 -14.93
N TYR A 144 -11.20 -0.42 -14.12
CA TYR A 144 -11.58 -1.81 -14.41
C TYR A 144 -12.85 -2.20 -13.65
N SER A 145 -13.81 -2.79 -14.36
CA SER A 145 -15.04 -3.31 -13.75
C SER A 145 -14.91 -4.80 -13.51
N LEU A 146 -15.15 -5.24 -12.27
CA LEU A 146 -15.20 -6.67 -11.96
C LEU A 146 -16.31 -7.35 -12.78
N PRO A 147 -16.13 -8.62 -13.17
CA PRO A 147 -17.21 -9.40 -13.77
C PRO A 147 -18.43 -9.48 -12.85
N ASP A 148 -19.62 -9.53 -13.43
CA ASP A 148 -20.89 -9.61 -12.70
C ASP A 148 -20.87 -10.74 -11.64
N GLY A 149 -21.27 -10.39 -10.42
CA GLY A 149 -21.31 -11.30 -9.27
C GLY A 149 -19.95 -11.78 -8.75
N TYR A 150 -18.81 -11.34 -9.31
CA TYR A 150 -17.49 -11.71 -8.79
C TYR A 150 -17.30 -11.22 -7.36
N ALA A 151 -17.57 -9.93 -7.12
CA ALA A 151 -17.47 -9.34 -5.78
C ALA A 151 -18.37 -10.05 -4.77
N ASP A 152 -19.60 -10.40 -5.17
CA ASP A 152 -20.55 -11.09 -4.29
C ASP A 152 -20.04 -12.48 -3.88
N ARG A 153 -19.49 -13.25 -4.82
CA ARG A 153 -18.87 -14.56 -4.52
C ARG A 153 -17.68 -14.43 -3.58
N VAL A 154 -16.82 -13.43 -3.81
CA VAL A 154 -15.68 -13.16 -2.93
C VAL A 154 -16.16 -12.77 -1.53
N HIS A 155 -17.11 -11.84 -1.42
CA HIS A 155 -17.63 -11.38 -0.13
C HIS A 155 -18.43 -12.43 0.64
N ALA A 156 -19.02 -13.42 -0.04
CA ALA A 156 -19.69 -14.54 0.62
C ALA A 156 -18.72 -15.41 1.41
N VAL A 157 -17.45 -15.49 0.98
CA VAL A 157 -16.39 -16.30 1.60
C VAL A 157 -15.49 -15.44 2.49
N LEU A 158 -15.20 -14.21 2.07
CA LEU A 158 -14.33 -13.24 2.72
C LEU A 158 -15.13 -11.97 3.04
N PRO A 159 -16.04 -12.02 4.04
CA PRO A 159 -16.92 -10.91 4.36
C PRO A 159 -16.13 -9.64 4.67
N ARG A 160 -16.66 -8.49 4.25
CA ARG A 160 -15.98 -7.19 4.41
C ARG A 160 -15.80 -6.78 5.86
N LEU A 161 -16.75 -7.11 6.73
CA LEU A 161 -16.69 -6.81 8.17
C LEU A 161 -16.31 -5.35 8.48
N HIS A 162 -16.83 -4.40 7.69
CA HIS A 162 -16.49 -2.98 7.79
C HIS A 162 -15.00 -2.65 7.65
N ALA A 163 -14.23 -3.43 6.87
CA ALA A 163 -12.78 -3.33 6.72
C ALA A 163 -12.22 -1.89 6.62
N ALA A 164 -12.83 -1.02 5.82
CA ALA A 164 -12.37 0.37 5.69
C ALA A 164 -12.41 1.15 7.02
N ALA A 165 -13.45 0.95 7.84
CA ALA A 165 -13.58 1.59 9.14
C ALA A 165 -12.62 0.96 10.17
N VAL A 166 -12.51 -0.38 10.16
CA VAL A 166 -11.62 -1.12 11.07
C VAL A 166 -10.15 -0.75 10.81
N LEU A 167 -9.73 -0.71 9.55
CA LEU A 167 -8.38 -0.26 9.16
C LEU A 167 -8.13 1.17 9.62
N TYR A 168 -9.09 2.08 9.37
CA TYR A 168 -8.97 3.47 9.80
C TYR A 168 -8.76 3.57 11.32
N ASP A 169 -9.58 2.90 12.13
CA ASP A 169 -9.46 2.92 13.58
C ASP A 169 -8.15 2.27 14.07
N ALA A 170 -7.69 1.18 13.44
CA ALA A 170 -6.41 0.55 13.77
C ALA A 170 -5.21 1.47 13.49
N ILE A 171 -5.16 2.08 12.29
CA ILE A 171 -4.09 3.00 11.89
C ILE A 171 -4.06 4.21 12.82
N VAL A 172 -5.22 4.85 13.04
CA VAL A 172 -5.34 6.04 13.90
C VAL A 172 -5.05 5.69 15.37
N GLY A 173 -5.47 4.52 15.84
CA GLY A 173 -5.22 4.04 17.19
C GLY A 173 -3.72 3.87 17.48
N GLN A 174 -2.99 3.20 16.58
CA GLN A 174 -1.53 3.09 16.72
C GLN A 174 -0.83 4.45 16.59
N ALA A 175 -1.27 5.28 15.63
CA ALA A 175 -0.73 6.62 15.39
C ALA A 175 -0.87 7.55 16.60
N ALA A 176 -2.02 7.52 17.28
CA ALA A 176 -2.28 8.32 18.47
C ALA A 176 -1.39 7.94 19.66
N GLY A 177 -0.98 6.67 19.76
CA GLY A 177 -0.10 6.17 20.81
C GLY A 177 1.39 6.47 20.61
N ASN A 178 1.81 6.76 19.37
CA ASN A 178 3.22 6.99 19.04
C ASN A 178 3.37 7.92 17.81
N PRO A 179 3.84 9.18 18.00
CA PRO A 179 4.01 10.15 16.91
C PRO A 179 4.90 9.68 15.76
N HIS A 180 5.86 8.78 16.01
CA HIS A 180 6.73 8.24 14.96
C HIS A 180 5.98 7.35 13.95
N LYS A 181 4.77 6.89 14.30
CA LYS A 181 3.90 6.10 13.40
C LYS A 181 3.06 6.96 12.46
N ALA A 182 2.97 8.27 12.72
CA ALA A 182 2.20 9.20 11.93
C ALA A 182 2.97 10.49 11.58
N PRO A 183 4.14 10.41 10.91
CA PRO A 183 4.83 11.61 10.44
C PRO A 183 3.92 12.45 9.52
N PRO A 184 4.05 13.79 9.54
CA PRO A 184 3.34 14.65 8.60
C PRO A 184 3.52 14.21 7.14
N TYR A 185 2.49 14.44 6.32
CA TYR A 185 2.48 14.13 4.88
C TYR A 185 2.49 12.63 4.52
N THR A 186 2.30 11.74 5.49
CA THR A 186 2.09 10.31 5.28
C THR A 186 0.62 9.95 5.41
N MET A 187 0.18 8.80 4.88
CA MET A 187 -1.22 8.39 5.01
C MET A 187 -1.65 8.22 6.47
N PRO A 188 -0.91 7.50 7.36
CA PRO A 188 -1.24 7.44 8.78
C PRO A 188 -1.29 8.82 9.45
N GLY A 189 -0.34 9.70 9.11
CA GLY A 189 -0.35 11.09 9.55
C GLY A 189 -1.64 11.81 9.17
N GLU A 190 -2.02 11.72 7.90
CA GLU A 190 -3.19 12.41 7.37
C GLU A 190 -4.49 11.90 7.99
N LEU A 191 -4.62 10.59 8.23
CA LEU A 191 -5.77 10.03 8.93
C LEU A 191 -5.85 10.50 10.39
N LEU A 192 -4.71 10.53 11.09
CA LEU A 192 -4.65 11.05 12.46
C LEU A 192 -5.05 12.53 12.48
N ARG A 193 -4.52 13.34 11.56
CA ARG A 193 -4.89 14.76 11.44
C ARG A 193 -6.39 14.95 11.21
N GLN A 194 -6.99 14.16 10.33
CA GLN A 194 -8.45 14.20 10.09
C GLN A 194 -9.24 13.87 11.36
N ARG A 195 -8.74 12.94 12.19
CA ARG A 195 -9.37 12.56 13.46
C ARG A 195 -9.25 13.65 14.52
N THR A 196 -8.06 14.23 14.67
CA THR A 196 -7.74 15.17 15.76
C THR A 196 -8.08 16.61 15.44
N GLY A 197 -8.14 16.97 14.16
CA GLY A 197 -8.29 18.34 13.70
C GLY A 197 -7.01 19.17 13.82
N GLU A 198 -5.86 18.53 14.06
CA GLU A 198 -4.58 19.23 14.11
C GLU A 198 -4.22 19.87 12.76
N GLU A 199 -3.37 20.90 12.80
CA GLU A 199 -2.83 21.53 11.60
C GLU A 199 -1.43 21.02 11.33
N TRP A 200 -1.14 20.71 10.06
CA TRP A 200 0.22 20.38 9.67
C TRP A 200 1.14 21.60 9.81
N PRO A 201 2.38 21.40 10.28
CA PRO A 201 3.36 22.47 10.32
C PRO A 201 3.66 22.92 8.88
N THR A 202 3.65 24.23 8.62
CA THR A 202 4.04 24.73 7.30
C THR A 202 5.50 24.42 7.00
N TRP A 203 5.86 24.31 5.71
CA TRP A 203 7.26 24.16 5.30
C TRP A 203 8.17 25.24 5.90
N HIS A 204 7.72 26.50 5.90
CA HIS A 204 8.47 27.59 6.52
C HIS A 204 8.67 27.33 8.02
N GLY A 205 7.59 26.98 8.75
CA GLY A 205 7.68 26.66 10.17
C GLY A 205 8.63 25.50 10.47
N LEU A 206 8.61 24.43 9.66
CA LEU A 206 9.54 23.30 9.82
C LEU A 206 11.00 23.73 9.63
N MET A 207 11.28 24.58 8.65
CA MET A 207 12.65 24.98 8.31
C MET A 207 13.20 26.10 9.20
N THR A 208 12.35 26.78 9.97
CA THR A 208 12.75 27.83 10.93
C THR A 208 12.71 27.39 12.39
N GLN A 209 12.41 26.11 12.67
CA GLN A 209 12.48 25.55 14.02
C GLN A 209 13.93 25.28 14.42
N GLU A 210 14.29 25.59 15.68
CA GLU A 210 15.63 25.35 16.20
C GLU A 210 15.87 23.87 16.57
N PRO A 211 17.05 23.30 16.24
CA PRO A 211 18.17 23.92 15.55
C PRO A 211 17.89 24.14 14.05
N SER A 212 18.11 25.36 13.54
CA SER A 212 17.85 25.71 12.14
C SER A 212 19.13 26.08 11.37
N TRP A 213 19.08 26.00 10.04
CA TRP A 213 20.17 26.47 9.16
C TRP A 213 20.05 27.96 8.81
N HIS A 214 19.03 28.65 9.34
CA HIS A 214 18.71 30.05 9.03
C HIS A 214 18.55 30.34 7.52
N ASP A 215 18.10 29.37 6.72
CA ASP A 215 17.98 29.47 5.25
C ASP A 215 17.04 30.60 4.76
N TYR A 216 16.16 31.11 5.63
CA TYR A 216 15.26 32.21 5.32
C TYR A 216 15.85 33.60 5.62
N ASP A 217 17.00 33.68 6.30
CA ASP A 217 17.61 34.95 6.65
C ASP A 217 18.11 35.67 5.40
N GLY A 218 17.50 36.82 5.11
CA GLY A 218 17.81 37.60 3.91
C GLY A 218 17.33 36.99 2.59
N TYR A 219 16.66 35.82 2.60
CA TYR A 219 16.10 35.22 1.40
C TYR A 219 15.00 36.11 0.80
N ARG A 220 15.13 36.44 -0.48
CA ARG A 220 14.13 37.20 -1.24
C ARG A 220 13.77 36.43 -2.51
N PRO A 221 12.51 35.97 -2.67
CA PRO A 221 12.12 35.25 -3.88
C PRO A 221 12.22 36.15 -5.11
N GLN A 222 12.79 35.63 -6.20
CA GLN A 222 12.97 36.36 -7.46
C GLN A 222 11.64 36.74 -8.13
N ARG A 223 10.55 36.03 -7.79
CA ARG A 223 9.20 36.25 -8.32
C ARG A 223 8.21 36.33 -7.16
N ASP A 224 7.31 37.31 -7.21
CA ASP A 224 6.25 37.49 -6.21
C ASP A 224 5.38 36.23 -6.06
N PRO A 225 5.41 35.52 -4.91
CA PRO A 225 4.73 34.25 -4.71
C PRO A 225 3.21 34.26 -4.98
N ARG A 226 2.55 35.43 -5.03
CA ARG A 226 1.13 35.56 -5.41
C ARG A 226 0.81 34.96 -6.78
N TRP A 227 1.82 34.79 -7.64
CA TRP A 227 1.67 34.08 -8.91
C TRP A 227 1.19 32.62 -8.72
N ILE A 228 1.60 31.95 -7.63
CA ILE A 228 1.24 30.55 -7.34
C ILE A 228 -0.26 30.44 -7.10
N GLN A 229 -0.83 31.31 -6.25
CA GLN A 229 -2.27 31.34 -5.99
C GLN A 229 -3.06 31.66 -7.27
N SER A 230 -2.55 32.58 -8.08
CA SER A 230 -3.18 32.96 -9.35
C SER A 230 -3.18 31.80 -10.35
N ALA A 231 -2.07 31.06 -10.45
CA ALA A 231 -1.95 29.87 -11.30
C ALA A 231 -2.87 28.74 -10.82
N TRP A 232 -2.94 28.51 -9.51
CA TRP A 232 -3.81 27.50 -8.91
C TRP A 232 -5.30 27.78 -9.19
N ARG A 233 -5.75 29.02 -8.96
CA ARG A 233 -7.15 29.42 -9.24
C ARG A 233 -7.50 29.26 -10.72
N LYS A 234 -6.59 29.62 -11.64
CA LYS A 234 -6.79 29.44 -13.09
C LYS A 234 -6.96 27.96 -13.46
N ARG A 235 -6.13 27.08 -12.91
CA ARG A 235 -6.22 25.63 -13.14
C ARG A 235 -7.50 25.02 -12.54
N ALA A 236 -7.92 25.47 -11.37
CA ALA A 236 -9.17 25.03 -10.76
C ALA A 236 -10.39 25.42 -11.62
N ALA A 237 -10.37 26.62 -12.22
CA ALA A 237 -11.47 27.11 -13.06
C ALA A 237 -11.62 26.36 -14.40
N THR A 238 -10.58 25.68 -14.90
CA THR A 238 -10.64 24.93 -16.18
C THR A 238 -11.09 23.48 -16.04
N GLY A 239 -11.44 23.01 -14.83
CA GLY A 239 -11.87 21.63 -14.60
C GLY A 239 -10.76 20.58 -14.72
N ALA A 240 -9.51 20.98 -15.01
CA ALA A 240 -8.33 20.11 -15.12
C ALA A 240 -7.82 19.59 -13.75
N ALA A 241 -8.69 19.57 -12.73
CA ALA A 241 -8.40 19.12 -11.38
C ALA A 241 -8.59 17.59 -11.23
N THR A 242 -9.26 16.92 -12.16
CA THR A 242 -9.31 15.46 -12.19
C THR A 242 -7.99 14.93 -12.71
N ALA A 243 -7.23 14.26 -11.85
CA ALA A 243 -6.02 13.52 -12.25
C ALA A 243 -6.35 12.66 -13.48
N ALA A 244 -5.50 12.72 -14.50
CA ALA A 244 -5.60 11.81 -15.64
C ALA A 244 -5.59 10.36 -15.14
N PRO A 245 -6.30 9.42 -15.80
CA PRO A 245 -6.24 8.01 -15.44
C PRO A 245 -4.78 7.55 -15.39
N LEU A 246 -4.45 6.81 -14.34
CA LEU A 246 -3.09 6.38 -14.06
C LEU A 246 -2.57 5.49 -15.20
N PRO A 247 -1.31 5.66 -15.64
CA PRO A 247 -0.74 4.85 -16.71
C PRO A 247 -0.64 3.37 -16.30
N PRO A 248 -0.70 2.43 -17.27
CA PRO A 248 -0.53 1.00 -16.99
C PRO A 248 0.85 0.69 -16.40
N PHE A 249 1.00 -0.46 -15.71
CA PHE A 249 2.29 -0.87 -15.13
C PHE A 249 3.38 -0.87 -16.23
N ARG A 250 4.49 -0.20 -15.95
CA ARG A 250 5.67 -0.31 -16.83
C ARG A 250 6.32 -1.66 -16.58
N THR A 251 6.07 -2.64 -17.45
CA THR A 251 6.90 -3.84 -17.48
C THR A 251 8.30 -3.43 -17.94
N SER A 252 9.27 -3.47 -17.02
CA SER A 252 10.68 -3.40 -17.38
C SER A 252 11.01 -4.69 -18.13
N THR A 253 10.81 -4.71 -19.44
CA THR A 253 11.45 -5.74 -20.27
C THR A 253 12.93 -5.40 -20.30
N ALA A 254 13.66 -5.84 -19.27
CA ALA A 254 15.10 -5.96 -19.35
C ALA A 254 15.39 -6.98 -20.46
N LYS A 255 15.61 -6.49 -21.70
CA LYS A 255 16.24 -7.29 -22.74
C LYS A 255 17.60 -7.70 -22.19
N ALA A 256 17.70 -8.93 -21.71
CA ALA A 256 18.98 -9.57 -21.43
C ALA A 256 19.83 -9.44 -22.70
N ARG A 257 20.85 -8.58 -22.65
CA ARG A 257 21.88 -8.56 -23.69
C ARG A 257 22.69 -9.83 -23.52
N SER A 258 22.57 -10.73 -24.49
CA SER A 258 23.45 -11.90 -24.60
C SER A 258 24.91 -11.44 -24.66
N PRO A 259 25.83 -12.02 -23.87
CA PRO A 259 27.25 -11.79 -24.07
C PRO A 259 27.66 -12.36 -25.43
N ARG A 260 28.40 -11.56 -26.20
CA ARG A 260 29.15 -12.01 -27.39
C ARG A 260 30.48 -12.58 -26.96
#